data_AF-A0A259CSF7-F1
#
_entry.id   AF-A0A259CSF7-F1
#
_cell.length_a   1.000
_cell.length_b   1.000
_cell.length_c   1.000
_cell.angle_alpha   90.00
_cell.angle_beta   90.00
_cell.angle_gamma   90.00
#
_symmetry.space_group_name_H-M   'P 1'
#
loop_
_entity.id
_entity.type
_entity.pdbx_description
1 polymer ?
#
loop_
_entity_poly.entity_id
_entity_poly.type
_entity_poly.pdbx_seq_one_letter_code
_entity_poly.pdbx_strand_id
1 'polypeptide(L)'
;SINASIQSTMLPSDAHGLHLHGWKSLMDYCKVPYQHQPSFADTDEQCIKGDCGYTVSLEYAYSTADLTQLVACSQDILVQQGFTKPTHFRAGGWQLGPKLTQALASNGFTWDSSRTAAELLTTRWEPNSSLIKMISALHPNSTPLEQPYLLTSTLEEYPNNASLADYTGTSQIIEMYTQLIKQRKTVMVLGFHQETAVDFSGRLAVAIPKMEAIAKAHDVQLIWAHY
;
A
#
# COMPACT_ATOMS: atom_id res chain seq x y z
N SER A 1 -21.27 14.54 3.35
CA SER A 1 -20.21 14.26 4.34
C SER A 1 -19.06 13.56 3.61
N ILE A 2 -17.86 13.51 4.20
CA ILE A 2 -16.73 12.78 3.60
C ILE A 2 -17.11 11.31 3.33
N ASN A 3 -17.82 10.67 4.27
CA ASN A 3 -18.33 9.31 4.11
C ASN A 3 -19.19 9.15 2.83
N ALA A 4 -20.17 10.03 2.61
CA ALA A 4 -21.03 9.95 1.41
C ALA A 4 -20.22 10.10 0.11
N SER A 5 -19.17 10.93 0.11
CA SER A 5 -18.27 11.07 -1.04
C SER A 5 -17.46 9.78 -1.29
N ILE A 6 -16.95 9.14 -0.24
CA ILE A 6 -16.22 7.86 -0.37
C ILE A 6 -17.17 6.76 -0.88
N GLN A 7 -18.35 6.63 -0.27
CA GLN A 7 -19.33 5.62 -0.67
C GLN A 7 -19.80 5.81 -2.11
N SER A 8 -19.88 7.06 -2.60
CA SER A 8 -20.32 7.33 -3.98
C SER A 8 -19.35 6.83 -5.06
N THR A 9 -18.10 6.54 -4.71
CA THR A 9 -17.08 6.03 -5.65
C THR A 9 -16.87 4.52 -5.57
N MET A 10 -17.51 3.83 -4.63
CA MET A 10 -17.36 2.38 -4.43
C MET A 10 -18.42 1.61 -5.22
N LEU A 11 -18.00 0.56 -5.91
CA LEU A 11 -18.89 -0.46 -6.47
C LEU A 11 -19.17 -1.56 -5.43
N PRO A 12 -20.28 -2.31 -5.56
CA PRO A 12 -20.56 -3.44 -4.66
C PRO A 12 -19.49 -4.53 -4.65
N SER A 13 -18.66 -4.61 -5.70
CA SER A 13 -17.56 -5.58 -5.86
C SER A 13 -16.20 -5.06 -5.40
N ASP A 14 -16.14 -3.84 -4.89
CA ASP A 14 -14.90 -3.23 -4.44
C ASP A 14 -14.65 -3.62 -2.99
N ALA A 15 -13.47 -4.20 -2.74
CA ALA A 15 -12.97 -4.31 -1.38
C ALA A 15 -12.54 -2.93 -0.88
N HIS A 16 -12.86 -2.65 0.38
CA HIS A 16 -12.20 -1.58 1.12
C HIS A 16 -11.13 -2.16 2.08
N GLY A 17 -10.19 -1.32 2.47
CA GLY A 17 -9.12 -1.68 3.38
C GLY A 17 -8.73 -0.51 4.26
N LEU A 18 -7.72 -0.73 5.08
CA LEU A 18 -7.14 0.27 5.95
C LEU A 18 -5.77 0.69 5.40
N HIS A 19 -5.59 2.01 5.23
CA HIS A 19 -4.31 2.62 4.88
C HIS A 19 -3.87 3.56 5.99
N LEU A 20 -2.71 3.30 6.61
CA LEU A 20 -2.26 4.06 7.78
C LEU A 20 -0.93 4.77 7.57
N HIS A 21 -0.92 6.02 8.00
CA HIS A 21 0.26 6.83 8.25
C HIS A 21 0.34 7.21 9.73
N GLY A 22 1.51 7.67 10.17
CA GLY A 22 1.79 8.05 11.56
C GLY A 22 1.19 9.37 12.02
N TRP A 23 0.06 9.81 11.46
CA TRP A 23 -0.53 11.12 11.73
C TRP A 23 -0.74 11.38 13.23
N LYS A 24 -0.23 12.50 13.75
CA LYS A 24 -0.29 12.84 15.16
C LYS A 24 -1.73 12.88 15.67
N SER A 25 -2.65 13.47 14.90
CA SER A 25 -4.07 13.52 15.28
C SER A 25 -4.67 12.12 15.50
N LEU A 26 -4.33 11.15 14.65
CA LEU A 26 -4.76 9.76 14.78
C LEU A 26 -4.10 9.07 15.98
N MET A 27 -2.80 9.30 16.18
CA MET A 27 -2.07 8.76 17.34
C MET A 27 -2.69 9.26 18.65
N ASP A 28 -2.94 10.57 18.76
CA ASP A 28 -3.58 11.18 19.92
C ASP A 28 -4.99 10.59 20.14
N TYR A 29 -5.79 10.47 19.07
CA TYR A 29 -7.14 9.89 19.14
C TYR A 29 -7.12 8.44 19.63
N CYS A 30 -6.20 7.64 19.09
CA CYS A 30 -6.02 6.24 19.46
C CYS A 30 -5.22 6.04 20.75
N LYS A 31 -4.81 7.13 21.42
CA LYS A 31 -4.03 7.12 22.66
C LYS A 31 -2.71 6.36 22.53
N VAL A 32 -2.08 6.46 21.37
CA VAL A 32 -0.74 5.96 21.09
C VAL A 32 0.23 7.15 21.20
N PRO A 33 1.31 7.08 21.99
CA PRO A 33 2.24 8.20 22.15
C PRO A 33 2.89 8.57 20.81
N TYR A 34 2.62 9.78 20.32
CA TYR A 34 3.15 10.25 19.04
C TYR A 34 4.68 10.27 19.01
N GLN A 35 5.25 9.69 17.95
CA GLN A 35 6.66 9.77 17.60
C GLN A 35 6.80 10.62 16.33
N HIS A 36 7.80 11.50 16.31
CA HIS A 36 8.10 12.35 15.14
C HIS A 36 9.24 11.78 14.28
N GLN A 37 9.85 10.67 14.68
CA GLN A 37 10.96 10.02 13.97
C GLN A 37 10.96 8.51 14.24
N PRO A 38 11.62 7.72 13.37
CA PRO A 38 12.26 8.14 12.12
C PRO A 38 11.26 8.45 11.00
N SER A 39 11.61 9.45 10.18
CA SER A 39 10.88 9.82 8.96
C SER A 39 11.50 9.18 7.72
N PHE A 40 10.67 8.65 6.82
CA PHE A 40 11.11 8.14 5.51
C PHE A 40 11.29 9.23 4.45
N ALA A 41 10.96 10.48 4.76
CA ALA A 41 11.10 11.62 3.85
C ALA A 41 12.08 12.69 4.35
N ASP A 42 12.89 12.39 5.37
CA ASP A 42 13.83 13.33 6.01
C ASP A 42 13.18 14.66 6.38
N THR A 43 11.89 14.64 6.69
CA THR A 43 11.08 15.82 6.97
C THR A 43 10.99 16.05 8.48
N ASP A 44 10.92 17.30 8.89
CA ASP A 44 10.65 17.67 10.28
C ASP A 44 9.17 17.43 10.60
N GLU A 45 8.93 16.42 11.44
CA GLU A 45 7.60 15.98 11.87
C GLU A 45 7.28 16.45 13.31
N GLN A 46 7.86 17.57 13.75
CA GLN A 46 7.60 18.19 15.06
C GLN A 46 6.30 19.02 15.14
N CYS A 47 5.44 18.98 14.12
CA CYS A 47 4.11 19.62 14.14
C CYS A 47 4.15 21.16 14.36
N ILE A 48 5.09 21.86 13.75
CA ILE A 48 5.18 23.34 13.86
C ILE A 48 3.90 24.01 13.31
N LYS A 49 3.26 23.43 12.29
CA LYS A 49 1.99 23.88 11.72
C LYS A 49 1.16 22.70 11.23
N GLY A 50 -0.15 22.72 11.51
CA GLY A 50 -1.09 21.70 11.04
C GLY A 50 -0.88 20.34 11.70
N ASP A 51 -1.45 19.30 11.10
CA ASP A 51 -1.17 17.91 11.47
C ASP A 51 0.16 17.46 10.84
N CYS A 52 0.85 16.55 11.51
CA CYS A 52 2.14 16.01 11.08
C CYS A 52 2.20 14.50 11.31
N GLY A 53 3.27 13.84 10.90
CA GLY A 53 3.48 12.41 11.06
C GLY A 53 3.22 11.59 9.80
N TYR A 54 2.88 12.24 8.68
CA TYR A 54 2.67 11.57 7.39
C TYR A 54 3.85 10.68 7.00
N THR A 55 5.07 11.16 7.26
CA THR A 55 6.29 10.48 6.84
C THR A 55 6.97 9.69 7.95
N VAL A 56 6.38 9.65 9.15
CA VAL A 56 6.88 8.83 10.25
C VAL A 56 6.66 7.36 9.93
N SER A 57 7.73 6.57 9.96
CA SER A 57 7.64 5.14 9.70
C SER A 57 6.99 4.42 10.87
N LEU A 58 5.83 3.81 10.64
CA LEU A 58 5.11 3.03 11.64
C LEU A 58 5.98 1.89 12.19
N GLU A 59 6.62 1.14 11.29
CA GLU A 59 7.47 0.02 11.67
C GLU A 59 8.69 0.46 12.48
N TYR A 60 9.38 1.54 12.11
CA TYR A 60 10.59 1.91 12.84
C TYR A 60 10.31 2.69 14.13
N ALA A 61 9.25 3.51 14.18
CA ALA A 61 9.01 4.42 15.29
C ALA A 61 8.25 3.79 16.47
N TYR A 62 7.39 2.80 16.23
CA TYR A 62 6.44 2.32 17.24
C TYR A 62 6.67 0.87 17.67
N SER A 63 6.27 0.51 18.88
CA SER A 63 6.31 -0.87 19.35
C SER A 63 5.18 -1.72 18.73
N THR A 64 5.30 -3.05 18.76
CA THR A 64 4.18 -3.92 18.32
C THR A 64 2.89 -3.64 19.09
N ALA A 65 2.98 -3.34 20.40
CA ALA A 65 1.82 -3.06 21.23
C ALA A 65 1.12 -1.76 20.77
N ASP A 66 1.89 -0.70 20.53
CA ASP A 66 1.39 0.57 19.99
C ASP A 66 0.73 0.38 18.63
N LEU A 67 1.37 -0.37 17.73
CA LEU A 67 0.83 -0.68 16.40
C LEU A 67 -0.45 -1.51 16.48
N THR A 68 -0.52 -2.47 17.40
CA THR A 68 -1.72 -3.29 17.62
C THR A 68 -2.88 -2.43 18.09
N GLN A 69 -2.63 -1.49 19.01
CA GLN A 69 -3.63 -0.53 19.49
C GLN A 69 -4.08 0.44 18.39
N LEU A 70 -3.13 0.99 17.62
CA LEU A 70 -3.40 1.89 16.50
C LEU A 70 -4.29 1.22 15.45
N VAL A 71 -3.94 0.01 15.04
CA VAL A 71 -4.67 -0.77 14.03
C VAL A 71 -6.09 -1.06 14.51
N ALA A 72 -6.26 -1.54 15.75
CA ALA A 72 -7.57 -1.83 16.34
C ALA A 72 -8.46 -0.57 16.36
N CYS A 73 -7.94 0.52 16.91
CA CYS A 73 -8.64 1.79 16.99
C CYS A 73 -9.03 2.33 15.60
N SER A 74 -8.15 2.20 14.61
CA SER A 74 -8.40 2.66 13.25
C SER A 74 -9.49 1.86 12.53
N GLN A 75 -9.55 0.54 12.77
CA GLN A 75 -10.68 -0.29 12.33
C GLN A 75 -12.00 0.21 12.94
N ASP A 76 -12.00 0.47 14.25
CA ASP A 76 -13.19 0.93 14.97
C ASP A 76 -13.67 2.30 14.49
N ILE A 77 -12.77 3.22 14.13
CA ILE A 77 -13.12 4.51 13.51
C ILE A 77 -13.91 4.28 12.23
N LEU A 78 -13.43 3.41 11.33
CA LEU A 78 -14.13 3.13 10.08
C LEU A 78 -15.51 2.50 10.31
N VAL A 79 -15.62 1.58 11.27
CA VAL A 79 -16.91 1.01 11.67
C VAL A 79 -17.86 2.08 12.20
N GLN A 80 -17.39 2.99 13.05
CA GLN A 80 -18.18 4.11 13.56
C GLN A 80 -18.64 5.07 12.44
N GLN A 81 -17.89 5.15 11.35
CA GLN A 81 -18.27 5.90 10.15
C GLN A 81 -19.19 5.13 9.20
N GLY A 82 -19.63 3.91 9.55
CA GLY A 82 -20.59 3.13 8.77
C GLY A 82 -19.97 2.26 7.68
N PHE A 83 -18.66 2.02 7.74
CA PHE A 83 -17.98 1.03 6.90
C PHE A 83 -17.96 -0.34 7.60
N THR A 84 -17.79 -1.42 6.84
CA THR A 84 -17.44 -2.73 7.42
C THR A 84 -16.06 -2.69 8.10
N LYS A 85 -15.82 -3.60 9.05
CA LYS A 85 -14.52 -3.69 9.70
C LYS A 85 -13.49 -4.16 8.66
N PRO A 86 -12.44 -3.37 8.33
CA PRO A 86 -11.55 -3.72 7.24
C PRO A 86 -10.63 -4.88 7.63
N THR A 87 -10.40 -5.77 6.67
CA THR A 87 -9.53 -6.96 6.79
C THR A 87 -8.34 -6.91 5.83
N HIS A 88 -8.24 -5.86 5.01
CA HIS A 88 -7.15 -5.66 4.05
C HIS A 88 -6.34 -4.42 4.43
N PHE A 89 -5.03 -4.46 4.28
CA PHE A 89 -4.14 -3.38 4.73
C PHE A 89 -3.15 -2.90 3.66
N ARG A 90 -2.76 -1.63 3.77
CA ARG A 90 -1.57 -1.09 3.10
C ARG A 90 -0.87 -0.08 4.01
N ALA A 91 0.41 -0.27 4.27
CA ALA A 91 1.23 0.65 5.05
C ALA A 91 1.51 1.94 4.26
N GLY A 92 1.37 3.08 4.92
CA GLY A 92 1.91 4.35 4.46
C GLY A 92 3.41 4.24 4.20
N GLY A 93 3.86 4.74 3.05
CA GLY A 93 5.26 4.66 2.65
C GLY A 93 5.80 3.23 2.46
N TRP A 94 4.94 2.23 2.27
CA TRP A 94 5.32 0.82 2.14
C TRP A 94 6.17 0.31 3.31
N GLN A 95 5.91 0.83 4.52
CA GLN A 95 6.73 0.55 5.71
C GLN A 95 6.27 -0.70 6.48
N LEU A 96 6.00 -1.81 5.79
CA LEU A 96 5.67 -3.07 6.47
C LEU A 96 6.94 -3.75 6.98
N GLY A 97 6.95 -4.08 8.26
CA GLY A 97 7.94 -4.99 8.84
C GLY A 97 7.33 -5.95 9.85
N PRO A 98 8.17 -6.65 10.62
CA PRO A 98 7.72 -7.69 11.55
C PRO A 98 6.74 -7.18 12.61
N LYS A 99 6.93 -5.97 13.16
CA LYS A 99 6.05 -5.45 14.23
C LYS A 99 4.67 -5.12 13.68
N LEU A 100 4.59 -4.46 12.53
CA LEU A 100 3.33 -4.18 11.86
C LEU A 100 2.64 -5.45 11.40
N THR A 101 3.38 -6.41 10.83
CA THR A 101 2.83 -7.73 10.46
C THR A 101 2.14 -8.42 11.64
N GLN A 102 2.78 -8.42 12.82
CA GLN A 102 2.20 -9.00 14.03
C GLN A 102 0.96 -8.23 14.50
N ALA A 103 0.98 -6.90 14.45
CA ALA A 103 -0.16 -6.06 14.80
C ALA A 103 -1.37 -6.30 13.87
N LEU A 104 -1.13 -6.45 12.56
CA LEU A 104 -2.17 -6.77 11.58
C LEU A 104 -2.79 -8.14 11.83
N ALA A 105 -1.97 -9.18 12.00
CA ALA A 105 -2.46 -10.52 12.29
C ALA A 105 -3.27 -10.57 13.61
N SER A 106 -2.82 -9.87 14.64
CA SER A 106 -3.52 -9.79 15.93
C SER A 106 -4.88 -9.07 15.85
N ASN A 107 -5.08 -8.25 14.81
CA ASN A 107 -6.32 -7.50 14.57
C ASN A 107 -7.20 -8.12 13.46
N GLY A 108 -6.90 -9.36 13.05
CA GLY A 108 -7.72 -10.12 12.11
C GLY A 108 -7.64 -9.63 10.66
N PHE A 109 -6.55 -8.95 10.28
CA PHE A 109 -6.28 -8.70 8.87
C PHE A 109 -5.92 -10.01 8.17
N THR A 110 -6.48 -10.19 6.98
CA THR A 110 -6.25 -11.37 6.15
C THR A 110 -5.24 -11.09 5.06
N TRP A 111 -5.21 -9.86 4.50
CA TRP A 111 -4.28 -9.49 3.44
C TRP A 111 -3.55 -8.16 3.70
N ASP A 112 -2.29 -8.09 3.27
CA ASP A 112 -1.46 -6.89 3.19
C ASP A 112 -1.00 -6.65 1.75
N SER A 113 -0.84 -5.38 1.34
CA SER A 113 -0.24 -5.04 0.03
C SER A 113 0.78 -3.91 0.14
N SER A 114 1.69 -4.05 1.10
CA SER A 114 2.68 -3.05 1.47
C SER A 114 4.06 -3.37 0.96
N ARG A 115 4.39 -4.65 0.71
CA ARG A 115 5.74 -4.98 0.22
C ARG A 115 5.93 -4.50 -1.21
N THR A 116 7.11 -3.95 -1.47
CA THR A 116 7.51 -3.48 -2.81
C THR A 116 9.02 -3.60 -2.96
N ALA A 117 9.45 -3.87 -4.20
CA ALA A 117 10.85 -3.76 -4.56
C ALA A 117 11.25 -2.27 -4.62
N ALA A 118 12.37 -1.91 -3.99
CA ALA A 118 12.81 -0.52 -3.93
C ALA A 118 13.11 0.06 -5.32
N GLU A 119 13.59 -0.77 -6.25
CA GLU A 119 13.87 -0.41 -7.64
C GLU A 119 12.64 0.11 -8.41
N LEU A 120 11.43 -0.27 -8.00
CA LEU A 120 10.18 0.22 -8.61
C LEU A 120 9.86 1.69 -8.27
N LEU A 121 10.59 2.26 -7.31
CA LEU A 121 10.38 3.61 -6.80
C LEU A 121 11.48 4.57 -7.24
N THR A 122 12.57 4.08 -7.84
CA THR A 122 13.73 4.91 -8.21
C THR A 122 13.49 5.84 -9.39
N THR A 123 12.35 5.71 -10.08
CA THR A 123 11.89 6.68 -11.08
C THR A 123 11.46 8.01 -10.46
N ARG A 124 11.10 8.01 -9.17
CA ARG A 124 10.59 9.17 -8.44
C ARG A 124 11.48 9.59 -7.27
N TRP A 125 12.13 8.65 -6.61
CA TRP A 125 12.99 8.92 -5.47
C TRP A 125 14.42 8.50 -5.75
N GLU A 126 15.38 9.34 -5.33
CA GLU A 126 16.80 9.03 -5.47
C GLU A 126 17.15 7.71 -4.75
N PRO A 127 18.03 6.86 -5.32
CA PRO A 127 18.41 5.58 -4.72
C PRO A 127 18.95 5.69 -3.28
N ASN A 128 19.52 6.84 -2.91
CA ASN A 128 20.07 7.10 -1.58
C ASN A 128 19.12 7.85 -0.63
N SER A 129 17.87 8.10 -1.05
CA SER A 129 16.85 8.71 -0.19
C SER A 129 16.49 7.82 1.00
N SER A 130 16.02 8.42 2.10
CA SER A 130 15.63 7.66 3.29
C SER A 130 14.52 6.65 3.03
N LEU A 131 13.54 6.98 2.16
CA LEU A 131 12.49 6.05 1.74
C LEU A 131 13.08 4.79 1.11
N ILE A 132 13.96 4.93 0.12
CA ILE A 132 14.57 3.80 -0.58
C ILE A 132 15.43 2.96 0.37
N LYS A 133 16.20 3.59 1.26
CA LYS A 133 17.00 2.90 2.26
C LYS A 133 16.15 2.09 3.25
N MET A 134 15.09 2.69 3.77
CA MET A 134 14.16 2.02 4.70
C MET A 134 13.44 0.86 4.01
N ILE A 135 12.91 1.06 2.81
CA ILE A 135 12.26 -0.02 2.04
C ILE A 135 13.25 -1.14 1.73
N SER A 136 14.48 -0.83 1.33
CA SER A 136 15.50 -1.84 1.07
C SER A 136 15.88 -2.63 2.32
N ALA A 137 15.84 -2.01 3.49
CA ALA A 137 16.10 -2.68 4.76
C ALA A 137 14.91 -3.56 5.22
N LEU A 138 13.67 -3.12 5.00
CA LEU A 138 12.46 -3.89 5.34
C LEU A 138 12.21 -5.03 4.35
N HIS A 139 12.49 -4.81 3.06
CA HIS A 139 12.18 -5.69 1.95
C HIS A 139 13.45 -6.06 1.12
N PRO A 140 14.51 -6.60 1.75
CA PRO A 140 15.83 -6.74 1.10
C PRO A 140 15.86 -7.67 -0.11
N ASN A 141 14.85 -8.55 -0.25
CA ASN A 141 14.76 -9.53 -1.32
C ASN A 141 13.51 -9.35 -2.21
N SER A 142 12.79 -8.23 -2.06
CA SER A 142 11.58 -8.00 -2.86
C SER A 142 11.94 -7.71 -4.32
N THR A 143 11.14 -8.27 -5.22
CA THR A 143 11.34 -8.12 -6.67
C THR A 143 10.01 -7.80 -7.37
N PRO A 144 10.02 -7.21 -8.57
CA PRO A 144 8.81 -7.02 -9.37
C PRO A 144 8.13 -8.33 -9.81
N LEU A 145 8.76 -9.50 -9.56
CA LEU A 145 8.22 -10.82 -9.89
C LEU A 145 7.65 -11.56 -8.67
N GLU A 146 7.67 -10.92 -7.50
CA GLU A 146 7.12 -11.48 -6.27
C GLU A 146 5.61 -11.73 -6.43
N GLN A 147 5.14 -12.86 -5.90
CA GLN A 147 3.75 -13.34 -5.97
C GLN A 147 3.20 -13.49 -4.56
N PRO A 148 1.88 -13.63 -4.37
CA PRO A 148 1.33 -13.74 -3.03
C PRO A 148 1.92 -14.89 -2.20
N TYR A 149 2.09 -14.64 -0.90
CA TYR A 149 2.61 -15.61 0.07
C TYR A 149 2.14 -15.31 1.48
N LEU A 150 2.14 -16.33 2.33
CA LEU A 150 1.79 -16.18 3.74
C LEU A 150 2.88 -15.44 4.51
N LEU A 151 2.53 -14.32 5.15
CA LEU A 151 3.34 -13.67 6.18
C LEU A 151 3.17 -14.37 7.54
N THR A 152 1.96 -14.83 7.82
CA THR A 152 1.61 -15.62 9.01
C THR A 152 0.59 -16.70 8.61
N SER A 153 0.11 -17.49 9.57
CA SER A 153 -0.96 -18.47 9.30
C SER A 153 -2.30 -17.84 8.89
N THR A 154 -2.50 -16.54 9.13
CA THR A 154 -3.77 -15.85 8.87
C THR A 154 -3.63 -14.60 7.99
N LEU A 155 -2.40 -14.21 7.64
CA LEU A 155 -2.12 -12.99 6.88
C LEU A 155 -1.28 -13.33 5.64
N GLU A 156 -1.82 -13.01 4.46
CA GLU A 156 -1.16 -13.14 3.16
C GLU A 156 -0.67 -11.77 2.68
N GLU A 157 0.54 -11.72 2.13
CA GLU A 157 1.04 -10.58 1.38
C GLU A 157 0.59 -10.70 -0.09
N TYR A 158 0.09 -9.61 -0.64
CA TYR A 158 -0.07 -9.35 -2.07
C TYR A 158 0.91 -8.24 -2.47
N PRO A 159 2.16 -8.58 -2.85
CA PRO A 159 3.21 -7.58 -3.02
C PRO A 159 2.81 -6.57 -4.09
N ASN A 160 3.06 -5.28 -3.85
CA ASN A 160 2.89 -4.19 -4.80
C ASN A 160 3.95 -4.25 -5.92
N ASN A 161 3.95 -5.35 -6.67
CA ASN A 161 4.99 -5.75 -7.62
C ASN A 161 4.99 -4.94 -8.93
N ALA A 162 4.00 -4.08 -9.13
CA ALA A 162 3.92 -3.16 -10.26
C ALA A 162 3.78 -1.69 -9.84
N SER A 163 4.17 -1.34 -8.61
CA SER A 163 4.20 0.04 -8.10
C SER A 163 2.81 0.72 -8.15
N LEU A 164 2.81 2.05 -8.24
CA LEU A 164 1.62 2.87 -8.47
C LEU A 164 1.73 3.58 -9.82
N ALA A 165 0.58 3.73 -10.50
CA ALA A 165 0.49 4.42 -11.78
C ALA A 165 0.87 5.91 -11.68
N ASP A 166 0.85 6.48 -10.47
CA ASP A 166 1.37 7.82 -10.15
C ASP A 166 2.85 7.95 -10.52
N TYR A 167 3.61 6.89 -10.31
CA TYR A 167 5.09 6.89 -10.32
C TYR A 167 5.66 6.11 -11.50
N THR A 168 4.79 5.41 -12.23
CA THR A 168 5.15 4.57 -13.38
C THR A 168 4.45 5.03 -14.65
N GLY A 169 5.19 5.06 -15.76
CA GLY A 169 4.64 5.38 -17.08
C GLY A 169 3.92 4.19 -17.71
N THR A 170 3.02 4.46 -18.66
CA THR A 170 2.28 3.41 -19.40
C THR A 170 3.18 2.33 -19.98
N SER A 171 4.31 2.71 -20.60
CA SER A 171 5.25 1.73 -21.17
C SER A 171 5.88 0.82 -20.10
N GLN A 172 6.19 1.36 -18.93
CA GLN A 172 6.74 0.59 -17.82
C GLN A 172 5.70 -0.39 -17.25
N ILE A 173 4.44 0.03 -17.12
CA ILE A 173 3.34 -0.85 -16.70
C ILE A 173 3.21 -2.05 -17.66
N ILE A 174 3.23 -1.79 -18.97
CA ILE A 174 3.15 -2.84 -20.00
C ILE A 174 4.39 -3.75 -19.97
N GLU A 175 5.58 -3.18 -19.74
CA GLU A 175 6.81 -3.94 -19.61
C GLU A 175 6.75 -4.89 -18.41
N MET A 176 6.39 -4.38 -17.22
CA MET A 176 6.23 -5.20 -16.02
C MET A 176 5.21 -6.33 -16.24
N TYR A 177 4.05 -6.01 -16.81
CA TYR A 177 3.04 -7.01 -17.16
C TYR A 177 3.58 -8.09 -18.11
N THR A 178 4.32 -7.67 -19.15
CA THR A 178 4.93 -8.60 -20.12
C THR A 178 5.97 -9.50 -19.46
N GLN A 179 6.75 -8.97 -18.52
CA GLN A 179 7.72 -9.77 -17.76
C GLN A 179 7.01 -10.80 -16.87
N LEU A 180 5.90 -10.44 -16.20
CA LEU A 180 5.10 -11.38 -15.42
C LEU A 180 4.60 -12.54 -16.29
N ILE A 181 4.05 -12.27 -17.47
CA ILE A 181 3.61 -13.32 -18.41
C ILE A 181 4.78 -14.23 -18.81
N LYS A 182 5.91 -13.66 -19.23
CA LYS A 182 7.10 -14.44 -19.65
C LYS A 182 7.59 -15.36 -18.54
N GLN A 183 7.53 -14.89 -17.30
CA GLN A 183 7.95 -15.63 -16.10
C GLN A 183 6.82 -16.47 -15.49
N ARG A 184 5.68 -16.59 -16.19
CA ARG A 184 4.48 -17.35 -15.77
C ARG A 184 4.02 -16.98 -14.36
N LYS A 185 4.09 -15.70 -14.03
CA LYS A 185 3.53 -15.11 -12.81
C LYS A 185 2.06 -14.80 -13.04
N THR A 186 1.23 -15.02 -12.01
CA THR A 186 -0.22 -15.01 -12.12
C THR A 186 -0.87 -13.76 -11.53
N VAL A 187 -0.15 -13.02 -10.69
CA VAL A 187 -0.66 -11.84 -10.00
C VAL A 187 0.20 -10.63 -10.30
N MET A 188 -0.47 -9.55 -10.71
CA MET A 188 0.08 -8.20 -10.83
C MET A 188 -0.71 -7.29 -9.90
N VAL A 189 -0.02 -6.56 -9.03
CA VAL A 189 -0.64 -5.61 -8.11
C VAL A 189 -0.13 -4.21 -8.42
N LEU A 190 -1.06 -3.36 -8.86
CA LEU A 190 -0.85 -1.95 -9.16
C LEU A 190 -1.99 -1.14 -8.55
N GLY A 191 -1.72 0.11 -8.17
CA GLY A 191 -2.74 1.05 -7.70
C GLY A 191 -2.47 2.48 -8.17
N PHE A 192 -3.25 3.42 -7.64
CA PHE A 192 -3.00 4.86 -7.76
C PHE A 192 -3.67 5.62 -6.61
N HIS A 193 -3.25 6.86 -6.36
CA HIS A 193 -3.92 7.72 -5.39
C HIS A 193 -5.14 8.40 -6.01
N GLN A 194 -6.25 8.49 -5.27
CA GLN A 194 -7.45 9.16 -5.77
C GLN A 194 -7.17 10.65 -6.05
N GLU A 195 -6.33 11.26 -5.23
CA GLU A 195 -5.89 12.66 -5.31
C GLU A 195 -5.18 12.99 -6.63
N THR A 196 -4.58 11.98 -7.26
CA THR A 196 -3.79 12.13 -8.50
C THR A 196 -4.44 11.39 -9.68
N ALA A 197 -5.62 10.79 -9.47
CA ALA A 197 -6.29 9.96 -10.46
C ALA A 197 -6.61 10.73 -11.75
N VAL A 198 -6.96 12.02 -11.66
CA VAL A 198 -7.23 12.86 -12.84
C VAL A 198 -6.00 12.95 -13.76
N ASP A 199 -4.81 13.03 -13.17
CA ASP A 199 -3.56 13.20 -13.92
C ASP A 199 -3.01 11.86 -14.45
N PHE A 200 -3.26 10.76 -13.74
CA PHE A 200 -2.58 9.48 -14.02
C PHE A 200 -3.49 8.33 -14.45
N SER A 201 -4.81 8.41 -14.27
CA SER A 201 -5.74 7.35 -14.72
C SER A 201 -5.66 7.10 -16.23
N GLY A 202 -5.36 8.13 -17.03
CA GLY A 202 -5.10 8.00 -18.46
C GLY A 202 -3.98 7.00 -18.79
N ARG A 203 -3.00 6.82 -17.90
CA ARG A 203 -1.94 5.83 -18.09
C ARG A 203 -2.49 4.41 -18.08
N LEU A 204 -3.44 4.12 -17.19
CA LEU A 204 -4.12 2.83 -17.09
C LEU A 204 -5.13 2.64 -18.21
N ALA A 205 -5.88 3.68 -18.57
CA ALA A 205 -6.80 3.63 -19.72
C ALA A 205 -6.08 3.24 -21.02
N VAL A 206 -4.81 3.63 -21.20
CA VAL A 206 -3.98 3.22 -22.34
C VAL A 206 -3.31 1.85 -22.12
N ALA A 207 -2.91 1.53 -20.89
CA ALA A 207 -2.22 0.27 -20.60
C ALA A 207 -3.15 -0.95 -20.67
N ILE A 208 -4.37 -0.86 -20.14
CA ILE A 208 -5.31 -1.98 -20.00
C ILE A 208 -5.60 -2.67 -21.34
N PRO A 209 -6.02 -1.97 -22.42
CA PRO A 209 -6.28 -2.64 -23.70
C PRO A 209 -5.04 -3.32 -24.30
N LYS A 210 -3.85 -2.78 -24.02
CA LYS A 210 -2.58 -3.38 -24.47
C LYS A 210 -2.24 -4.63 -23.66
N MET A 211 -2.45 -4.61 -22.35
CA MET A 211 -2.30 -5.79 -21.48
C MET A 211 -3.26 -6.90 -21.94
N GLU A 212 -4.52 -6.58 -22.23
CA GLU A 212 -5.50 -7.55 -22.76
C GLU A 212 -5.07 -8.17 -24.09
N ALA A 213 -4.54 -7.36 -25.02
CA ALA A 213 -4.01 -7.85 -26.28
C ALA A 213 -2.79 -8.78 -26.09
N ILE A 214 -1.89 -8.43 -25.18
CA ILE A 214 -0.72 -9.26 -24.84
C ILE A 214 -1.17 -10.58 -24.21
N ALA A 215 -2.13 -10.54 -23.28
CA ALA A 215 -2.68 -11.71 -22.62
C ALA A 215 -3.24 -12.70 -23.65
N LYS A 216 -4.08 -12.19 -24.56
CA LYS A 216 -4.68 -12.98 -25.64
C LYS A 216 -3.62 -13.60 -26.55
N ALA A 217 -2.56 -12.86 -26.89
CA ALA A 217 -1.47 -13.37 -27.71
C ALA A 217 -0.64 -14.47 -27.04
N HIS A 218 -0.69 -14.57 -25.71
CA HIS A 218 0.01 -15.58 -24.91
C HIS A 218 -0.93 -16.64 -24.32
N ASP A 219 -2.19 -16.69 -24.76
CA ASP A 219 -3.21 -17.61 -24.24
C ASP A 219 -3.42 -17.50 -22.71
N VAL A 220 -3.29 -16.27 -22.19
CA VAL A 220 -3.53 -15.94 -20.78
C VAL A 220 -4.92 -15.32 -20.66
N GLN A 221 -5.76 -15.90 -19.80
CA GLN A 221 -7.02 -15.29 -19.41
C GLN A 221 -6.76 -14.24 -18.31
N LEU A 222 -7.08 -12.98 -18.59
CA LEU A 222 -7.09 -11.94 -17.57
C LEU A 222 -8.35 -12.04 -16.72
N ILE A 223 -8.16 -11.99 -15.41
CA ILE A 223 -9.23 -11.91 -14.42
C ILE A 223 -8.96 -10.65 -13.60
N TRP A 224 -9.88 -9.70 -13.66
CA TRP A 224 -9.90 -8.57 -12.75
C TRP A 224 -10.52 -9.04 -11.44
N ALA A 225 -9.79 -8.92 -10.34
CA ALA A 225 -10.28 -9.39 -9.05
C ALA A 225 -11.48 -8.56 -8.59
N HIS A 226 -12.51 -9.24 -8.09
CA HIS A 226 -13.71 -8.68 -7.48
C HIS A 226 -13.84 -9.30 -6.09
N TYR A 227 -14.24 -8.52 -5.09
CA TYR A 227 -14.25 -8.92 -3.68
C TYR A 227 -15.59 -8.66 -3.01
#